data_AF-A0A1U8JJA0-F1
#
_entry.id   AF-A0A1U8JJA0-F1
#
_cell.length_a   1.000
_cell.length_b   1.000
_cell.length_c   1.000
_cell.angle_alpha   90.00
_cell.angle_beta   90.00
_cell.angle_gamma   90.00
#
_symmetry.space_group_name_H-M   'P 1'
#
loop_
_entity.id
_entity.type
_entity.pdbx_description
1 polymer ?
#
loop_
_entity_poly.entity_id
_entity_poly.type
_entity_poly.pdbx_seq_one_letter_code
_entity_poly.pdbx_strand_id
1 'polypeptide(L)'
;MASFRRLLPLCSSLRQGTRFSFSGVYERFGANVCGYSKFTSSVHTVSKFEEKIKRAEADASEDNDDIDNIRREFDAAKRSFLEIPEALKAMPKTNPEGIYVNRGLRLDLIQVYGFDYDFTLAHYSANLQSLIYDLAKEHMVKEFKYPEVCMSFKYDPSFPIRGLYYDREHGCLLKLDFFGSIEEEGCFYGRHQLSEEEIVEIYGTRHIGRDQARRLVGLMDFFCFSEACLIADMVQYFVDAKLEFDACYIYEDVNNAIQHVHHSGLMHRGILSDPHRYLVKNGQLLRFLRMLKEKGKKLFLLTNSPYYFVDGGMQFMLEDSTGNSGSWKELFDVVIAKANKPGFYTSEHPFRCYDTEKDTLAFTKVDTFLKNKIYYHGSLKSFLQITKWKGPEVIYFGDHLFSDLRGPSKAGWRTAAIIHELEDEIRIQNEDRYRFEQAKFHILQELLGRLHAVIPSSKRSEAYKLLMGELNEERQKARSMMKRMFNTSFGATFLTDKGQESAFAYHIHQYADVYTSKPENFLFFSPETWLHAPCDIKIMPHHVKIPSSLFKTSRCSSMP
;
A
#
# COMPACT_ATOMS: atom_id res chain seq x y z
N MET A 1 -12.05 -53.29 14.79
CA MET A 1 -13.33 -53.49 14.08
C MET A 1 -13.43 -52.38 13.04
N ALA A 2 -13.20 -52.67 11.76
CA ALA A 2 -14.26 -52.85 10.75
C ALA A 2 -15.10 -51.57 10.56
N SER A 3 -15.04 -50.88 9.42
CA SER A 3 -15.52 -51.40 8.14
C SER A 3 -14.65 -51.04 6.92
N PHE A 4 -14.55 -51.98 5.98
CA PHE A 4 -13.96 -51.85 4.64
C PHE A 4 -15.07 -51.65 3.59
N ARG A 5 -14.79 -50.93 2.50
CA ARG A 5 -15.31 -51.30 1.16
C ARG A 5 -14.21 -51.22 0.09
N ARG A 6 -14.28 -52.19 -0.82
CA ARG A 6 -13.33 -52.56 -1.90
C ARG A 6 -13.55 -51.69 -3.17
N LEU A 7 -12.54 -51.30 -3.97
CA LEU A 7 -11.75 -52.11 -4.94
C LEU A 7 -12.66 -52.71 -6.05
N LEU A 8 -12.44 -52.57 -7.38
CA LEU A 8 -11.21 -52.69 -8.20
C LEU A 8 -11.29 -51.92 -9.57
N PRO A 9 -10.18 -51.84 -10.36
CA PRO A 9 -10.10 -51.27 -11.70
C PRO A 9 -10.15 -52.32 -12.85
N LEU A 10 -10.14 -51.89 -14.10
CA LEU A 10 -9.86 -52.71 -15.30
C LEU A 10 -8.97 -51.97 -16.32
N CYS A 11 -8.20 -52.71 -17.11
CA CYS A 11 -7.11 -52.21 -17.96
C CYS A 11 -7.35 -52.38 -19.48
N SER A 12 -6.60 -51.58 -20.27
CA SER A 12 -6.13 -51.87 -21.65
C SER A 12 -7.19 -51.75 -22.78
N SER A 13 -6.90 -51.40 -24.04
CA SER A 13 -5.64 -51.08 -24.76
C SER A 13 -5.89 -50.36 -26.11
N LEU A 14 -4.78 -50.01 -26.81
CA LEU A 14 -4.62 -49.85 -28.29
C LEU A 14 -4.99 -48.52 -29.04
N ARG A 15 -3.92 -47.74 -29.30
CA ARG A 15 -3.33 -47.30 -30.60
C ARG A 15 -4.16 -46.61 -31.71
N GLN A 16 -3.41 -45.76 -32.46
CA GLN A 16 -3.75 -45.00 -33.70
C GLN A 16 -4.67 -43.78 -33.46
N GLY A 17 -4.50 -42.65 -34.15
CA GLY A 17 -3.51 -42.27 -35.16
C GLY A 17 -4.00 -41.10 -36.04
N THR A 18 -3.06 -40.40 -36.68
CA THR A 18 -3.25 -39.40 -37.77
C THR A 18 -3.98 -38.07 -37.49
N ARG A 19 -3.30 -36.99 -37.92
CA ARG A 19 -3.82 -35.64 -38.17
C ARG A 19 -4.86 -35.68 -39.30
N PHE A 20 -5.80 -34.73 -39.31
CA PHE A 20 -6.51 -34.32 -40.53
C PHE A 20 -6.55 -32.79 -40.68
N SER A 21 -5.89 -32.31 -41.74
CA SER A 21 -6.21 -31.05 -42.41
C SER A 21 -7.44 -31.24 -43.29
N PHE A 22 -8.22 -30.19 -43.56
CA PHE A 22 -9.03 -30.15 -44.77
C PHE A 22 -9.08 -28.77 -45.41
N SER A 23 -8.90 -28.77 -46.72
CA SER A 23 -8.97 -27.64 -47.64
C SER A 23 -9.99 -27.97 -48.74
N GLY A 24 -10.78 -27.00 -49.17
CA GLY A 24 -11.46 -27.04 -50.48
C GLY A 24 -12.96 -26.73 -50.41
N VAL A 25 -13.42 -25.51 -50.78
CA VAL A 25 -13.83 -24.96 -52.11
C VAL A 25 -15.17 -25.50 -52.67
N TYR A 26 -15.93 -24.59 -53.30
CA TYR A 26 -17.08 -24.78 -54.22
C TYR A 26 -18.46 -25.10 -53.55
N GLU A 27 -19.61 -24.55 -53.97
CA GLU A 27 -19.94 -23.55 -55.01
C GLU A 27 -21.39 -23.04 -54.82
N ARG A 28 -21.72 -21.80 -55.22
CA ARG A 28 -23.03 -21.52 -55.87
C ARG A 28 -23.07 -20.22 -56.69
N PHE A 29 -23.60 -20.35 -57.90
CA PHE A 29 -23.75 -19.30 -58.90
C PHE A 29 -24.91 -18.32 -58.62
N GLY A 30 -24.77 -17.11 -59.14
CA GLY A 30 -25.84 -16.14 -59.39
C GLY A 30 -25.37 -15.13 -60.44
N ALA A 31 -25.74 -15.32 -61.71
CA ALA A 31 -25.22 -14.55 -62.84
C ALA A 31 -26.10 -13.34 -63.19
N ASN A 32 -25.50 -12.30 -63.80
CA ASN A 32 -26.18 -11.46 -64.81
C ASN A 32 -25.22 -10.67 -65.73
N VAL A 33 -25.76 -10.20 -66.86
CA VAL A 33 -25.09 -9.90 -68.16
C VAL A 33 -25.68 -8.60 -68.75
N CYS A 34 -25.01 -7.72 -69.51
CA CYS A 34 -23.72 -7.73 -70.26
C CYS A 34 -23.03 -6.33 -70.20
N GLY A 35 -21.86 -6.16 -70.85
CA GLY A 35 -21.33 -4.83 -71.18
C GLY A 35 -19.88 -4.76 -71.71
N TYR A 36 -19.68 -4.85 -73.03
CA TYR A 36 -18.39 -4.54 -73.67
C TYR A 36 -18.22 -3.02 -73.87
N SER A 37 -17.03 -2.46 -73.59
CA SER A 37 -16.27 -1.68 -74.60
C SER A 37 -14.90 -1.14 -74.13
N LYS A 38 -13.90 -1.34 -75.00
CA LYS A 38 -12.71 -0.53 -75.34
C LYS A 38 -11.89 0.20 -74.27
N PHE A 39 -10.58 -0.08 -74.33
CA PHE A 39 -9.47 0.78 -73.89
C PHE A 39 -9.63 2.27 -74.28
N THR A 40 -9.52 3.17 -73.30
CA THR A 40 -8.94 4.53 -73.45
C THR A 40 -8.39 5.06 -72.13
N SER A 41 -7.33 5.89 -72.21
CA SER A 41 -6.70 6.68 -71.14
C SER A 41 -5.92 5.92 -70.03
N SER A 42 -4.65 5.62 -70.34
CA SER A 42 -3.59 5.40 -69.33
C SER A 42 -3.30 6.62 -68.44
N VAL A 43 -3.94 7.77 -68.70
CA VAL A 43 -3.74 9.04 -67.99
C VAL A 43 -4.54 9.11 -66.67
N HIS A 44 -5.74 8.54 -66.60
CA HIS A 44 -6.57 8.60 -65.38
C HIS A 44 -6.06 7.68 -64.25
N THR A 45 -5.38 6.58 -64.59
CA THR A 45 -4.77 5.70 -63.57
C THR A 45 -3.52 6.33 -62.97
N VAL A 46 -2.72 7.03 -63.78
CA VAL A 46 -1.55 7.80 -63.32
C VAL A 46 -1.98 8.96 -62.42
N SER A 47 -2.99 9.75 -62.83
CA SER A 47 -3.53 10.85 -62.01
C SER A 47 -3.99 10.40 -60.62
N LYS A 48 -4.67 9.24 -60.49
CA LYS A 48 -5.06 8.68 -59.18
C LYS A 48 -3.89 8.11 -58.37
N PHE A 49 -2.77 7.78 -59.01
CA PHE A 49 -1.55 7.32 -58.34
C PHE A 49 -0.73 8.51 -57.85
N GLU A 50 -0.59 9.56 -58.67
CA GLU A 50 0.00 10.85 -58.29
C GLU A 50 -0.78 11.53 -57.16
N GLU A 51 -2.11 11.49 -57.15
CA GLU A 51 -2.92 11.97 -56.01
C GLU A 51 -2.61 11.19 -54.72
N LYS A 52 -2.41 9.87 -54.81
CA LYS A 52 -2.07 9.04 -53.65
C LYS A 52 -0.66 9.29 -53.16
N ILE A 53 0.30 9.52 -54.07
CA ILE A 53 1.67 9.92 -53.72
C ILE A 53 1.64 11.29 -53.05
N LYS A 54 0.98 12.30 -53.64
CA LYS A 54 0.88 13.65 -53.05
C LYS A 54 0.19 13.65 -51.68
N ARG A 55 -0.82 12.80 -51.46
CA ARG A 55 -1.40 12.63 -50.11
C ARG A 55 -0.40 11.95 -49.17
N ALA A 56 0.25 10.86 -49.58
CA ALA A 56 1.23 10.19 -48.74
C ALA A 56 2.46 11.08 -48.41
N GLU A 57 2.85 11.97 -49.33
CA GLU A 57 3.89 13.00 -49.16
C GLU A 57 3.40 14.14 -48.25
N ALA A 58 2.16 14.63 -48.42
CA ALA A 58 1.55 15.61 -47.53
C ALA A 58 1.41 15.08 -46.10
N ASP A 59 0.81 13.90 -45.94
CA ASP A 59 0.72 13.17 -44.66
C ASP A 59 2.12 13.01 -44.04
N ALA A 60 3.15 12.66 -44.83
CA ALA A 60 4.52 12.51 -44.33
C ALA A 60 5.22 13.84 -44.00
N SER A 61 4.82 14.96 -44.61
CA SER A 61 5.28 16.29 -44.21
C SER A 61 4.60 16.79 -42.94
N GLU A 62 3.28 16.56 -42.79
CA GLU A 62 2.53 16.89 -41.57
C GLU A 62 3.01 16.03 -40.39
N ASP A 63 3.19 14.70 -40.59
CA ASP A 63 3.80 13.78 -39.62
C ASP A 63 5.16 14.31 -39.10
N ASN A 64 5.96 14.93 -39.99
CA ASN A 64 7.31 15.42 -39.66
C ASN A 64 7.29 16.81 -38.99
N ASP A 65 6.41 17.70 -39.42
CA ASP A 65 6.20 19.02 -38.79
C ASP A 65 5.69 18.89 -37.35
N ASP A 66 4.86 17.87 -37.05
CA ASP A 66 4.41 17.56 -35.68
C ASP A 66 5.53 17.00 -34.79
N ILE A 67 6.41 16.14 -35.33
CA ILE A 67 7.63 15.70 -34.62
C ILE A 67 8.52 16.91 -34.29
N ASP A 68 8.74 17.81 -35.25
CA ASP A 68 9.54 19.02 -35.07
C ASP A 68 8.88 20.04 -34.13
N ASN A 69 7.54 20.02 -34.01
CA ASN A 69 6.82 20.79 -32.99
C ASN A 69 7.06 20.21 -31.58
N ILE A 70 6.86 18.91 -31.39
CA ILE A 70 7.15 18.22 -30.12
C ILE A 70 8.63 18.37 -29.73
N ARG A 71 9.55 18.35 -30.71
CA ARG A 71 10.98 18.62 -30.51
C ARG A 71 11.22 20.03 -29.94
N ARG A 72 10.63 21.05 -30.56
CA ARG A 72 10.74 22.45 -30.10
C ARG A 72 10.17 22.64 -28.70
N GLU A 73 9.07 21.98 -28.37
CA GLU A 73 8.49 21.98 -27.02
C GLU A 73 9.41 21.28 -26.01
N PHE A 74 9.99 20.13 -26.35
CA PHE A 74 10.96 19.41 -25.51
C PHE A 74 12.24 20.23 -25.27
N ASP A 75 12.79 20.87 -26.29
CA ASP A 75 13.98 21.72 -26.16
C ASP A 75 13.65 23.06 -25.46
N ALA A 76 12.39 23.50 -25.43
CA ALA A 76 11.91 24.58 -24.56
C ALA A 76 11.79 24.11 -23.09
N ALA A 77 11.23 22.93 -22.84
CA ALA A 77 11.13 22.34 -21.52
C ALA A 77 12.53 22.06 -20.90
N LYS A 78 13.49 21.55 -21.68
CA LYS A 78 14.90 21.40 -21.26
C LYS A 78 15.51 22.72 -20.78
N ARG A 79 15.14 23.86 -21.39
CA ARG A 79 15.60 25.19 -20.96
C ARG A 79 14.91 25.67 -19.69
N SER A 80 13.63 25.35 -19.48
CA SER A 80 12.96 25.62 -18.19
C SER A 80 13.39 24.66 -17.07
N PHE A 81 14.02 23.52 -17.38
CA PHE A 81 14.65 22.63 -16.39
C PHE A 81 16.02 23.13 -15.88
N LEU A 82 16.45 24.36 -16.20
CA LEU A 82 17.67 24.95 -15.65
C LEU A 82 17.45 25.64 -14.29
N GLU A 83 16.22 26.11 -14.01
CA GLU A 83 15.86 26.78 -12.75
C GLU A 83 14.45 26.37 -12.32
N ILE A 84 14.20 26.32 -11.00
CA ILE A 84 12.87 25.99 -10.45
C ILE A 84 11.91 27.16 -10.72
N PRO A 85 10.82 26.98 -11.49
CA PRO A 85 9.91 28.07 -11.81
C PRO A 85 9.23 28.66 -10.57
N GLU A 86 9.06 29.98 -10.52
CA GLU A 86 8.33 30.66 -9.44
C GLU A 86 6.90 30.12 -9.26
N ALA A 87 6.25 29.71 -10.35
CA ALA A 87 4.94 29.05 -10.30
C ALA A 87 4.95 27.74 -9.47
N LEU A 88 6.07 26.99 -9.49
CA LEU A 88 6.24 25.80 -8.66
C LEU A 88 6.41 26.18 -7.19
N LYS A 89 7.28 27.16 -6.89
CA LYS A 89 7.49 27.68 -5.53
C LYS A 89 6.18 28.19 -4.91
N ALA A 90 5.33 28.80 -5.73
CA ALA A 90 4.04 29.37 -5.33
C ALA A 90 2.89 28.36 -5.13
N MET A 91 2.96 27.12 -5.65
CA MET A 91 1.87 26.16 -5.37
C MET A 91 1.87 25.75 -3.88
N PRO A 92 0.69 25.57 -3.26
CA PRO A 92 0.58 25.27 -1.84
C PRO A 92 1.22 23.92 -1.48
N LYS A 93 1.86 23.88 -0.32
CA LYS A 93 2.42 22.67 0.29
C LYS A 93 1.33 21.91 1.05
N THR A 94 1.42 20.58 1.02
CA THR A 94 0.50 19.65 1.66
C THR A 94 0.81 19.57 3.17
N ASN A 95 -0.19 19.54 4.06
CA ASN A 95 0.07 19.56 5.52
C ASN A 95 0.49 18.18 6.04
N PRO A 96 1.72 17.96 6.55
CA PRO A 96 2.13 16.67 7.09
C PRO A 96 1.19 16.15 8.19
N GLU A 97 0.70 17.04 9.06
CA GLU A 97 -0.19 16.72 10.19
C GLU A 97 -1.69 16.75 9.81
N GLY A 98 -2.00 16.63 8.51
CA GLY A 98 -3.35 16.65 7.98
C GLY A 98 -4.14 15.35 8.21
N ILE A 99 -5.48 15.46 8.15
CA ILE A 99 -6.38 14.31 8.02
C ILE A 99 -6.83 14.23 6.56
N TYR A 100 -6.52 13.12 5.90
CA TYR A 100 -6.81 12.87 4.50
C TYR A 100 -8.07 12.01 4.36
N VAL A 101 -8.95 12.37 3.42
CA VAL A 101 -10.34 11.91 3.41
C VAL A 101 -10.65 11.08 2.17
N ASN A 102 -10.86 9.78 2.37
CA ASN A 102 -11.28 8.84 1.34
C ASN A 102 -12.80 8.79 1.16
N ARG A 103 -13.55 9.01 2.24
CA ARG A 103 -15.02 9.07 2.28
C ARG A 103 -15.45 10.11 3.33
N GLY A 104 -16.40 10.97 2.97
CA GLY A 104 -16.82 12.09 3.84
C GLY A 104 -17.19 11.65 5.26
N LEU A 105 -16.66 12.35 6.27
CA LEU A 105 -16.79 12.00 7.69
C LEU A 105 -17.31 13.21 8.48
N ARG A 106 -18.38 12.99 9.25
CA ARG A 106 -19.05 13.98 10.10
C ARG A 106 -18.67 13.71 11.55
N LEU A 107 -17.76 14.49 12.12
CA LEU A 107 -17.24 14.23 13.48
C LEU A 107 -18.30 14.43 14.57
N ASP A 108 -19.30 15.27 14.31
CA ASP A 108 -20.44 15.54 15.20
C ASP A 108 -21.30 14.29 15.44
N LEU A 109 -21.47 13.47 14.40
CA LEU A 109 -22.27 12.24 14.43
C LEU A 109 -21.57 11.09 15.16
N ILE A 110 -20.24 11.11 15.28
CA ILE A 110 -19.47 10.07 15.98
C ILE A 110 -19.62 10.24 17.48
N GLN A 111 -20.19 9.25 18.16
CA GLN A 111 -20.34 9.23 19.62
C GLN A 111 -19.35 8.29 20.31
N VAL A 112 -18.77 7.34 19.58
CA VAL A 112 -17.89 6.30 20.11
C VAL A 112 -16.57 6.28 19.34
N TYR A 113 -15.46 6.32 20.07
CA TYR A 113 -14.10 6.30 19.56
C TYR A 113 -13.40 5.05 20.09
N GLY A 114 -13.05 4.13 19.19
CA GLY A 114 -12.30 2.93 19.49
C GLY A 114 -10.87 3.00 18.96
N PHE A 115 -9.94 2.37 19.65
CA PHE A 115 -8.53 2.37 19.30
C PHE A 115 -7.94 0.96 19.39
N ASP A 116 -6.99 0.63 18.52
CA ASP A 116 -5.93 -0.33 18.88
C ASP A 116 -4.89 0.31 19.81
N TYR A 117 -4.05 -0.52 20.41
CA TYR A 117 -2.92 -0.09 21.21
C TYR A 117 -1.65 0.07 20.36
N ASP A 118 -1.09 -1.02 19.86
CA ASP A 118 0.19 -1.05 19.15
C ASP A 118 0.15 -0.20 17.86
N PHE A 119 1.20 0.60 17.62
CA PHE A 119 1.32 1.56 16.50
C PHE A 119 0.13 2.51 16.28
N THR A 120 -0.83 2.57 17.22
CA THR A 120 -2.04 3.39 17.13
C THR A 120 -2.13 4.37 18.29
N LEU A 121 -2.08 3.88 19.53
CA LEU A 121 -1.85 4.69 20.74
C LEU A 121 -0.38 4.62 21.16
N ALA A 122 0.23 3.44 21.04
CA ALA A 122 1.64 3.21 21.36
C ALA A 122 2.52 3.56 20.16
N HIS A 123 3.26 4.66 20.27
CA HIS A 123 4.24 5.07 19.29
C HIS A 123 5.60 4.51 19.70
N TYR A 124 6.19 3.70 18.84
CA TYR A 124 7.46 3.04 19.09
C TYR A 124 8.62 3.78 18.40
N SER A 125 9.81 3.73 19.00
CA SER A 125 11.03 4.24 18.36
C SER A 125 11.59 3.23 17.35
N ALA A 126 12.51 3.70 16.49
CA ALA A 126 13.21 2.84 15.52
C ALA A 126 13.96 1.65 16.18
N ASN A 127 14.28 1.72 17.48
CA ASN A 127 14.93 0.63 18.21
C ASN A 127 14.07 -0.64 18.32
N LEU A 128 12.73 -0.53 18.20
CA LEU A 128 11.84 -1.69 18.32
C LEU A 128 12.15 -2.76 17.26
N GLN A 129 12.39 -2.34 16.02
CA GLN A 129 12.68 -3.29 14.93
C GLN A 129 14.01 -4.01 15.17
N SER A 130 15.05 -3.30 15.60
CA SER A 130 16.31 -3.93 16.02
C SER A 130 16.10 -4.98 17.12
N LEU A 131 15.27 -4.69 18.13
CA LEU A 131 14.95 -5.64 19.20
C LEU A 131 14.22 -6.89 18.68
N ILE A 132 13.20 -6.73 17.84
CA ILE A 132 12.43 -7.85 17.28
C ILE A 132 13.32 -8.72 16.39
N TYR A 133 14.06 -8.08 15.47
CA TYR A 133 15.01 -8.74 14.59
C TYR A 133 16.08 -9.51 15.37
N ASP A 134 16.73 -8.89 16.37
CA ASP A 134 17.79 -9.55 17.14
C ASP A 134 17.27 -10.74 17.94
N LEU A 135 16.09 -10.63 18.57
CA LEU A 135 15.46 -11.74 19.30
C LEU A 135 15.03 -12.88 18.36
N ALA A 136 14.50 -12.57 17.17
CA ALA A 136 14.08 -13.59 16.20
C ALA A 136 15.29 -14.30 15.59
N LYS A 137 16.32 -13.55 15.18
CA LYS A 137 17.62 -14.05 14.72
C LYS A 137 18.28 -14.95 15.76
N GLU A 138 18.28 -14.53 17.03
CA GLU A 138 18.80 -15.34 18.14
C GLU A 138 18.04 -16.66 18.28
N HIS A 139 16.70 -16.64 18.17
CA HIS A 139 15.87 -17.84 18.20
C HIS A 139 16.17 -18.79 17.03
N MET A 140 16.32 -18.28 15.80
CA MET A 140 16.63 -19.10 14.62
C MET A 140 17.99 -19.82 14.75
N VAL A 141 19.03 -19.13 15.22
CA VAL A 141 20.36 -19.74 15.43
C VAL A 141 20.31 -20.73 16.59
N LYS A 142 19.75 -20.34 17.74
CA LYS A 142 19.81 -21.16 18.96
C LYS A 142 18.85 -22.34 18.96
N GLU A 143 17.62 -22.19 18.48
CA GLU A 143 16.61 -23.25 18.51
C GLU A 143 16.55 -24.01 17.18
N PHE A 144 16.45 -23.30 16.05
CA PHE A 144 16.35 -23.92 14.71
C PHE A 144 17.70 -24.31 14.10
N LYS A 145 18.81 -24.02 14.79
CA LYS A 145 20.19 -24.40 14.40
C LYS A 145 20.64 -23.82 13.06
N TYR A 146 20.16 -22.63 12.72
CA TYR A 146 20.74 -21.85 11.63
C TYR A 146 22.23 -21.55 11.92
N PRO A 147 23.08 -21.39 10.88
CA PRO A 147 24.51 -21.21 11.08
C PRO A 147 24.88 -20.03 11.99
N GLU A 148 25.85 -20.24 12.89
CA GLU A 148 26.28 -19.24 13.89
C GLU A 148 26.71 -17.88 13.28
N VAL A 149 27.16 -17.87 12.02
CA VAL A 149 27.49 -16.63 11.30
C VAL A 149 26.28 -15.70 11.16
N CYS A 150 25.05 -16.23 11.08
CA CYS A 150 23.83 -15.44 11.03
C CYS A 150 23.60 -14.60 12.28
N MET A 151 24.20 -14.96 13.43
CA MET A 151 24.15 -14.15 14.66
C MET A 151 24.80 -12.76 14.46
N SER A 152 25.72 -12.63 13.50
CA SER A 152 26.40 -11.37 13.18
C SER A 152 25.55 -10.38 12.38
N PHE A 153 24.44 -10.83 11.78
CA PHE A 153 23.56 -9.98 10.99
C PHE A 153 22.88 -8.92 11.86
N LYS A 154 22.50 -7.80 11.24
CA LYS A 154 21.92 -6.63 11.91
C LYS A 154 20.74 -6.11 11.12
N TYR A 155 19.71 -5.68 11.83
CA TYR A 155 18.56 -5.02 11.23
C TYR A 155 19.00 -3.79 10.42
N ASP A 156 18.55 -3.73 9.18
CA ASP A 156 18.77 -2.62 8.26
C ASP A 156 17.46 -1.83 8.07
N PRO A 157 17.33 -0.63 8.68
CA PRO A 157 16.13 0.19 8.55
C PRO A 157 15.97 0.83 7.16
N SER A 158 16.99 0.77 6.30
CA SER A 158 16.94 1.37 4.95
C SER A 158 16.39 0.43 3.88
N PHE A 159 16.16 -0.84 4.23
CA PHE A 159 15.68 -1.85 3.28
C PHE A 159 14.15 -1.96 3.21
N PRO A 160 13.41 -2.44 4.23
CA PRO A 160 11.97 -2.66 4.06
C PRO A 160 11.18 -1.34 4.02
N ILE A 161 10.04 -1.39 3.33
CA ILE A 161 8.93 -0.43 3.46
C ILE A 161 7.65 -1.18 3.81
N ARG A 162 6.63 -0.46 4.29
CA ARG A 162 5.30 -1.03 4.50
C ARG A 162 4.61 -1.31 3.17
N GLY A 163 3.81 -2.38 3.11
CA GLY A 163 3.01 -2.68 1.92
C GLY A 163 3.67 -3.58 0.90
N LEU A 164 4.83 -4.15 1.20
CA LEU A 164 5.46 -5.18 0.38
C LEU A 164 4.67 -6.50 0.42
N TYR A 165 4.91 -7.35 -0.58
CA TYR A 165 4.42 -8.71 -0.62
C TYR A 165 5.59 -9.67 -0.67
N TYR A 166 5.54 -10.75 0.11
CA TYR A 166 6.49 -11.86 -0.04
C TYR A 166 5.84 -13.00 -0.82
N ASP A 167 6.51 -13.43 -1.87
CA ASP A 167 6.19 -14.65 -2.60
C ASP A 167 6.93 -15.83 -1.97
N ARG A 168 6.18 -16.69 -1.29
CA ARG A 168 6.73 -17.90 -0.68
C ARG A 168 7.19 -18.94 -1.71
N GLU A 169 6.55 -18.97 -2.89
CA GLU A 169 6.79 -19.96 -3.94
C GLU A 169 8.15 -19.71 -4.62
N HIS A 170 8.50 -18.43 -4.85
CA HIS A 170 9.73 -18.03 -5.54
C HIS A 170 10.75 -17.30 -4.64
N GLY A 171 10.44 -17.07 -3.37
CA GLY A 171 11.33 -16.42 -2.39
C GLY A 171 11.56 -14.92 -2.59
N CYS A 172 10.70 -14.23 -3.34
CA CYS A 172 10.89 -12.84 -3.74
C CYS A 172 10.07 -11.85 -2.88
N LEU A 173 10.68 -10.73 -2.50
CA LEU A 173 10.00 -9.54 -1.98
C LEU A 173 9.58 -8.64 -3.15
N LEU A 174 8.30 -8.30 -3.21
CA LEU A 174 7.65 -7.59 -4.31
C LEU A 174 6.99 -6.30 -3.82
N LYS A 175 7.30 -5.18 -4.47
CA LYS A 175 6.47 -3.98 -4.46
C LYS A 175 5.54 -4.00 -5.68
N LEU A 176 4.24 -3.87 -5.42
CA LEU A 176 3.19 -3.93 -6.44
C LEU A 176 2.49 -2.57 -6.61
N ASP A 177 2.14 -2.22 -7.84
CA ASP A 177 1.17 -1.16 -8.14
C ASP A 177 -0.27 -1.60 -7.79
N PHE A 178 -1.22 -0.67 -7.84
CA PHE A 178 -2.63 -0.96 -7.56
C PHE A 178 -3.33 -1.90 -8.56
N PHE A 179 -2.72 -2.17 -9.72
CA PHE A 179 -3.18 -3.17 -10.68
C PHE A 179 -2.59 -4.57 -10.42
N GLY A 180 -1.63 -4.70 -9.51
CA GLY A 180 -0.91 -5.95 -9.22
C GLY A 180 0.32 -6.17 -10.10
N SER A 181 0.89 -5.13 -10.69
CA SER A 181 2.14 -5.22 -11.47
C SER A 181 3.36 -4.99 -10.58
N ILE A 182 4.39 -5.81 -10.75
CA ILE A 182 5.70 -5.67 -10.08
C ILE A 182 6.41 -4.39 -10.57
N GLU A 183 6.87 -3.57 -9.63
CA GLU A 183 7.69 -2.38 -9.91
C GLU A 183 9.08 -2.78 -10.42
N GLU A 184 9.61 -2.05 -11.42
CA GLU A 184 10.85 -2.41 -12.15
C GLU A 184 12.06 -2.61 -11.22
N GLU A 185 12.17 -1.75 -10.22
CA GLU A 185 13.24 -1.77 -9.23
C GLU A 185 12.70 -2.11 -7.83
N GLY A 186 11.61 -2.88 -7.78
CA GLY A 186 10.88 -3.24 -6.54
C GLY A 186 10.75 -4.75 -6.33
N CYS A 187 11.58 -5.56 -7.00
CA CYS A 187 11.65 -7.01 -6.83
C CYS A 187 13.01 -7.41 -6.28
N PHE A 188 13.05 -8.16 -5.18
CA PHE A 188 14.28 -8.59 -4.52
C PHE A 188 14.24 -10.09 -4.19
N TYR A 189 15.30 -10.82 -4.53
CA TYR A 189 15.55 -12.18 -4.07
C TYR A 189 16.69 -12.14 -3.05
N GLY A 190 16.38 -12.41 -1.78
CA GLY A 190 17.29 -12.06 -0.69
C GLY A 190 17.52 -10.54 -0.64
N ARG A 191 18.79 -10.12 -0.72
CA ARG A 191 19.20 -8.71 -0.84
C ARG A 191 19.54 -8.32 -2.28
N HIS A 192 19.47 -9.25 -3.24
CA HIS A 192 19.71 -8.97 -4.65
C HIS A 192 18.46 -8.38 -5.31
N GLN A 193 18.56 -7.18 -5.87
CA GLN A 193 17.50 -6.58 -6.70
C GLN A 193 17.48 -7.27 -8.06
N LEU A 194 16.34 -7.82 -8.46
CA LEU A 194 16.18 -8.48 -9.75
C LEU A 194 16.00 -7.48 -10.90
N SER A 195 16.50 -7.86 -12.08
CA SER A 195 16.25 -7.20 -13.37
C SER A 195 14.85 -7.52 -13.93
N GLU A 196 14.41 -6.75 -14.95
CA GLU A 196 13.14 -7.03 -15.62
C GLU A 196 13.16 -8.39 -16.34
N GLU A 197 14.32 -8.79 -16.85
CA GLU A 197 14.57 -10.10 -17.46
C GLU A 197 14.38 -11.24 -16.45
N GLU A 198 14.98 -11.16 -15.26
CA GLU A 198 14.83 -12.17 -14.20
C GLU A 198 13.40 -12.23 -13.66
N ILE A 199 12.72 -11.08 -13.52
CA ILE A 199 11.30 -11.05 -13.15
C ILE A 199 10.46 -11.76 -14.20
N VAL A 200 10.74 -11.57 -15.50
CA VAL A 200 10.03 -12.26 -16.59
C VAL A 200 10.39 -13.74 -16.67
N GLU A 201 11.60 -14.16 -16.29
CA GLU A 201 11.97 -15.58 -16.20
C GLU A 201 11.20 -16.29 -15.08
N ILE A 202 11.09 -15.68 -13.90
CA ILE A 202 10.39 -16.25 -12.74
C ILE A 202 8.86 -16.21 -12.93
N TYR A 203 8.31 -15.07 -13.34
CA TYR A 203 6.87 -14.81 -13.34
C TYR A 203 6.20 -14.91 -14.73
N GLY A 204 6.97 -15.02 -15.81
CA GLY A 204 6.49 -14.95 -17.21
C GLY A 204 6.03 -13.56 -17.65
N THR A 205 5.65 -12.71 -16.70
CA THR A 205 5.25 -11.30 -16.87
C THR A 205 5.31 -10.59 -15.52
N ARG A 206 5.40 -9.26 -15.54
CA ARG A 206 5.34 -8.45 -14.31
C ARG A 206 3.95 -8.37 -13.68
N HIS A 207 2.89 -8.78 -14.36
CA HIS A 207 1.53 -8.75 -13.81
C HIS A 207 1.22 -9.99 -12.97
N ILE A 208 1.08 -9.81 -11.66
CA ILE A 208 0.61 -10.87 -10.76
C ILE A 208 -0.91 -11.02 -10.89
N GLY A 209 -1.33 -12.17 -11.43
CA GLY A 209 -2.74 -12.51 -11.56
C GLY A 209 -3.45 -12.64 -10.20
N ARG A 210 -4.77 -12.37 -10.15
CA ARG A 210 -5.54 -12.33 -8.89
C ARG A 210 -5.43 -13.59 -8.02
N ASP A 211 -5.32 -14.77 -8.62
CA ASP A 211 -5.20 -16.04 -7.89
C ASP A 211 -3.79 -16.31 -7.37
N GLN A 212 -2.78 -15.68 -7.96
CA GLN A 212 -1.41 -15.66 -7.46
C GLN A 212 -1.26 -14.61 -6.34
N ALA A 213 -1.83 -13.41 -6.52
CA ALA A 213 -1.87 -12.36 -5.49
C ALA A 213 -2.51 -12.82 -4.16
N ARG A 214 -3.43 -13.81 -4.21
CA ARG A 214 -4.03 -14.44 -3.02
C ARG A 214 -3.08 -15.37 -2.25
N ARG A 215 -1.98 -15.83 -2.87
CA ARG A 215 -0.95 -16.69 -2.25
C ARG A 215 0.21 -15.88 -1.68
N LEU A 216 0.40 -14.65 -2.14
CA LEU A 216 1.39 -13.73 -1.61
C LEU A 216 1.07 -13.32 -0.17
N VAL A 217 2.11 -13.20 0.66
CA VAL A 217 2.02 -12.72 2.03
C VAL A 217 2.14 -11.20 2.03
N GLY A 218 1.07 -10.49 2.41
CA GLY A 218 1.09 -9.03 2.48
C GLY A 218 1.68 -8.51 3.79
N LEU A 219 2.83 -7.82 3.70
CA LEU A 219 3.58 -7.24 4.81
C LEU A 219 3.06 -5.82 5.09
N MET A 220 1.94 -5.73 5.81
CA MET A 220 1.07 -4.55 5.87
C MET A 220 1.13 -3.77 7.19
N ASP A 221 2.03 -4.12 8.10
CA ASP A 221 2.27 -3.43 9.37
C ASP A 221 3.78 -3.23 9.63
N PHE A 222 4.09 -2.53 10.73
CA PHE A 222 5.47 -2.27 11.13
C PHE A 222 6.18 -3.51 11.70
N PHE A 223 5.48 -4.47 12.31
CA PHE A 223 6.12 -5.67 12.87
C PHE A 223 6.73 -6.53 11.75
N CYS A 224 6.13 -6.50 10.56
CA CYS A 224 6.65 -7.14 9.35
C CYS A 224 7.99 -6.58 8.84
N PHE A 225 8.49 -5.42 9.33
CA PHE A 225 9.75 -4.86 8.84
C PHE A 225 10.95 -5.73 9.25
N SER A 226 10.97 -6.15 10.52
CA SER A 226 11.97 -7.10 11.03
C SER A 226 11.90 -8.44 10.30
N GLU A 227 10.69 -8.93 10.01
CA GLU A 227 10.45 -10.16 9.26
C GLU A 227 10.99 -10.06 7.82
N ALA A 228 10.63 -9.01 7.07
CA ALA A 228 11.10 -8.77 5.70
C ALA A 228 12.64 -8.69 5.62
N CYS A 229 13.25 -7.97 6.56
CA CYS A 229 14.69 -7.81 6.67
C CYS A 229 15.37 -9.17 6.94
N LEU A 230 14.85 -9.93 7.91
CA LEU A 230 15.42 -11.22 8.32
C LEU A 230 15.23 -12.32 7.26
N ILE A 231 14.09 -12.37 6.55
CA ILE A 231 13.90 -13.23 5.38
C ILE A 231 14.97 -12.91 4.32
N ALA A 232 15.14 -11.62 3.98
CA ALA A 232 16.07 -11.19 2.96
C ALA A 232 17.53 -11.54 3.30
N ASP A 233 17.93 -11.36 4.57
CA ASP A 233 19.28 -11.70 5.06
C ASP A 233 19.54 -13.21 5.06
N MET A 234 18.55 -14.01 5.49
CA MET A 234 18.67 -15.46 5.50
C MET A 234 18.76 -16.00 4.06
N VAL A 235 17.85 -15.59 3.17
CA VAL A 235 17.88 -15.98 1.74
C VAL A 235 19.22 -15.57 1.10
N GLN A 236 19.70 -14.34 1.34
CA GLN A 236 20.99 -13.89 0.81
C GLN A 236 22.14 -14.76 1.30
N TYR A 237 22.15 -15.15 2.57
CA TYR A 237 23.18 -16.03 3.12
C TYR A 237 23.23 -17.40 2.42
N PHE A 238 22.10 -18.06 2.18
CA PHE A 238 22.10 -19.36 1.49
C PHE A 238 22.55 -19.21 0.01
N VAL A 239 22.18 -18.11 -0.65
CA VAL A 239 22.64 -17.78 -2.01
C VAL A 239 24.16 -17.58 -2.04
N ASP A 240 24.72 -16.75 -1.16
CA ASP A 240 26.16 -16.47 -1.09
C ASP A 240 26.97 -17.74 -0.73
N ALA A 241 26.42 -18.57 0.17
CA ALA A 241 26.98 -19.86 0.55
C ALA A 241 26.82 -20.96 -0.52
N LYS A 242 26.06 -20.70 -1.60
CA LYS A 242 25.73 -21.65 -2.68
C LYS A 242 25.09 -22.94 -2.17
N LEU A 243 24.20 -22.80 -1.19
CA LEU A 243 23.41 -23.89 -0.63
C LEU A 243 22.10 -24.01 -1.40
N GLU A 244 21.62 -25.23 -1.60
CA GLU A 244 20.24 -25.47 -2.04
C GLU A 244 19.29 -25.33 -0.85
N PHE A 245 18.18 -24.61 -1.01
CA PHE A 245 17.18 -24.36 0.03
C PHE A 245 15.79 -24.18 -0.58
N ASP A 246 14.77 -24.26 0.28
CA ASP A 246 13.39 -23.93 -0.08
C ASP A 246 12.99 -22.62 0.61
N ALA A 247 12.59 -21.62 -0.19
CA ALA A 247 12.18 -20.32 0.31
C ALA A 247 10.88 -20.37 1.15
N CYS A 248 10.01 -21.37 0.92
CA CYS A 248 8.84 -21.59 1.78
C CYS A 248 9.25 -21.96 3.20
N TYR A 249 10.29 -22.78 3.39
CA TYR A 249 10.75 -23.18 4.73
C TYR A 249 11.52 -22.06 5.44
N ILE A 250 12.37 -21.30 4.73
CA ILE A 250 13.01 -20.12 5.33
C ILE A 250 11.95 -19.12 5.82
N TYR A 251 10.91 -18.87 5.02
CA TYR A 251 9.79 -18.03 5.44
C TYR A 251 9.06 -18.60 6.67
N GLU A 252 8.78 -19.91 6.70
CA GLU A 252 8.10 -20.53 7.84
C GLU A 252 8.95 -20.43 9.12
N ASP A 253 10.25 -20.66 9.03
CA ASP A 253 11.16 -20.52 10.18
C ASP A 253 11.28 -19.07 10.67
N VAL A 254 11.46 -18.09 9.77
CA VAL A 254 11.48 -16.67 10.14
C VAL A 254 10.15 -16.26 10.77
N ASN A 255 9.01 -16.63 10.17
CA ASN A 255 7.69 -16.32 10.70
C ASN A 255 7.49 -16.97 12.09
N ASN A 256 7.88 -18.24 12.26
CA ASN A 256 7.83 -18.93 13.55
C ASN A 256 8.69 -18.23 14.61
N ALA A 257 9.89 -17.75 14.25
CA ALA A 257 10.75 -16.99 15.15
C ALA A 257 10.14 -15.64 15.56
N ILE A 258 9.60 -14.88 14.60
CA ILE A 258 8.88 -13.62 14.87
C ILE A 258 7.67 -13.88 15.77
N GLN A 259 6.84 -14.89 15.44
CA GLN A 259 5.70 -15.29 16.27
C GLN A 259 6.14 -15.75 17.67
N HIS A 260 7.29 -16.40 17.83
CA HIS A 260 7.86 -16.74 19.15
C HIS A 260 8.18 -15.48 19.95
N VAL A 261 8.81 -14.47 19.34
CA VAL A 261 9.15 -13.19 19.99
C VAL A 261 7.91 -12.47 20.52
N HIS A 262 6.82 -12.46 19.75
CA HIS A 262 5.52 -11.89 20.16
C HIS A 262 4.82 -12.72 21.25
N HIS A 263 4.67 -14.04 21.06
CA HIS A 263 3.88 -14.88 21.95
C HIS A 263 4.56 -15.21 23.30
N SER A 264 5.90 -15.32 23.32
CA SER A 264 6.68 -15.53 24.56
C SER A 264 6.68 -14.30 25.50
N GLY A 265 6.28 -13.14 24.98
CA GLY A 265 6.40 -11.85 25.65
C GLY A 265 7.84 -11.37 25.87
N LEU A 266 8.83 -11.95 25.17
CA LEU A 266 10.22 -11.48 25.24
C LEU A 266 10.33 -10.02 24.80
N MET A 267 9.70 -9.66 23.68
CA MET A 267 9.63 -8.27 23.20
C MET A 267 8.93 -7.36 24.22
N HIS A 268 7.77 -7.74 24.76
CA HIS A 268 7.05 -6.94 25.76
C HIS A 268 7.91 -6.68 27.02
N ARG A 269 8.63 -7.69 27.51
CA ARG A 269 9.55 -7.56 28.66
C ARG A 269 10.76 -6.68 28.32
N GLY A 270 11.32 -6.83 27.12
CA GLY A 270 12.41 -5.98 26.63
C GLY A 270 12.01 -4.50 26.60
N ILE A 271 10.85 -4.18 26.02
CA ILE A 271 10.29 -2.82 25.98
C ILE A 271 10.06 -2.27 27.39
N LEU A 272 9.38 -3.02 28.26
CA LEU A 272 9.09 -2.55 29.63
C LEU A 272 10.32 -2.46 30.54
N SER A 273 11.44 -3.11 30.19
CA SER A 273 12.70 -2.98 30.93
C SER A 273 13.44 -1.67 30.65
N ASP A 274 13.21 -1.04 29.49
CA ASP A 274 13.77 0.25 29.09
C ASP A 274 12.75 1.02 28.22
N PRO A 275 11.62 1.47 28.81
CA PRO A 275 10.54 2.07 28.04
C PRO A 275 10.96 3.39 27.38
N HIS A 276 11.93 4.11 27.95
CA HIS A 276 12.48 5.34 27.34
C HIS A 276 13.18 5.09 25.99
N ARG A 277 13.77 3.91 25.78
CA ARG A 277 14.43 3.57 24.53
C ARG A 277 13.45 3.16 23.43
N TYR A 278 12.31 2.55 23.79
CA TYR A 278 11.39 1.90 22.84
C TYR A 278 10.04 2.61 22.66
N LEU A 279 9.53 3.33 23.67
CA LEU A 279 8.25 4.05 23.63
C LEU A 279 8.47 5.56 23.53
N VAL A 280 7.70 6.22 22.67
CA VAL A 280 7.69 7.68 22.53
C VAL A 280 6.60 8.27 23.43
N LYS A 281 6.98 9.09 24.41
CA LYS A 281 6.01 9.82 25.24
C LYS A 281 5.26 10.87 24.40
N ASN A 282 3.94 10.92 24.53
CA ASN A 282 3.08 11.78 23.71
C ASN A 282 2.01 12.50 24.56
N GLY A 283 2.32 13.73 24.99
CA GLY A 283 1.40 14.55 25.77
C GLY A 283 0.16 15.02 25.00
N GLN A 284 0.22 15.10 23.67
CA GLN A 284 -0.94 15.49 22.86
C GLN A 284 -1.95 14.34 22.76
N LEU A 285 -1.50 13.08 22.73
CA LEU A 285 -2.41 11.92 22.77
C LEU A 285 -3.27 11.91 24.05
N LEU A 286 -2.66 12.18 25.22
CA LEU A 286 -3.40 12.31 26.47
C LEU A 286 -4.44 13.44 26.41
N ARG A 287 -4.07 14.58 25.82
CA ARG A 287 -4.97 15.72 25.61
C ARG A 287 -6.14 15.36 24.69
N PHE A 288 -5.90 14.60 23.62
CA PHE A 288 -6.93 14.13 22.70
C PHE A 288 -7.94 13.22 23.40
N LEU A 289 -7.47 12.22 24.17
CA LEU A 289 -8.34 11.32 24.93
C LEU A 289 -9.13 12.07 26.02
N ARG A 290 -8.52 13.02 26.73
CA ARG A 290 -9.21 13.90 27.70
C ARG A 290 -10.29 14.75 27.02
N MET A 291 -9.98 15.41 25.91
CA MET A 291 -10.93 16.22 25.13
C MET A 291 -12.16 15.41 24.67
N LEU A 292 -11.96 14.20 24.15
CA LEU A 292 -13.08 13.33 23.73
C LEU A 292 -14.00 13.00 24.91
N LYS A 293 -13.42 12.68 26.07
CA LYS A 293 -14.16 12.37 27.30
C LYS A 293 -14.92 13.59 27.85
N GLU A 294 -14.30 14.77 27.85
CA GLU A 294 -14.92 16.05 28.23
C GLU A 294 -16.09 16.42 27.31
N LYS A 295 -15.99 16.09 26.02
CA LYS A 295 -17.06 16.21 25.02
C LYS A 295 -18.11 15.09 25.12
N GLY A 296 -18.08 14.26 26.16
CA GLY A 296 -19.07 13.21 26.44
C GLY A 296 -18.98 12.00 25.51
N LYS A 297 -17.92 11.86 24.72
CA LYS A 297 -17.73 10.73 23.80
C LYS A 297 -17.34 9.47 24.56
N LYS A 298 -17.76 8.32 24.03
CA LYS A 298 -17.43 7.00 24.57
C LYS A 298 -16.13 6.48 24.00
N LEU A 299 -15.32 5.85 24.84
CA LEU A 299 -13.96 5.45 24.51
C LEU A 299 -13.76 3.96 24.75
N PHE A 300 -13.17 3.22 23.80
CA PHE A 300 -12.77 1.83 24.03
C PHE A 300 -11.41 1.48 23.44
N LEU A 301 -10.71 0.57 24.13
CA LEU A 301 -9.46 -0.03 23.67
C LEU A 301 -9.72 -1.47 23.25
N LEU A 302 -9.23 -1.87 22.08
CA LEU A 302 -9.39 -3.22 21.52
C LEU A 302 -8.08 -3.66 20.88
N THR A 303 -7.28 -4.43 21.63
CA THR A 303 -5.93 -4.85 21.21
C THR A 303 -5.66 -6.34 21.33
N ASN A 304 -4.74 -6.85 20.51
CA ASN A 304 -4.20 -8.20 20.62
C ASN A 304 -3.17 -8.36 21.75
N SER A 305 -2.56 -7.26 22.21
CA SER A 305 -1.56 -7.26 23.27
C SER A 305 -2.12 -7.71 24.63
N PRO A 306 -1.28 -8.31 25.50
CA PRO A 306 -1.67 -8.70 26.85
C PRO A 306 -1.81 -7.48 27.77
N TYR A 307 -2.72 -7.52 28.74
CA TYR A 307 -3.00 -6.34 29.58
C TYR A 307 -1.79 -5.83 30.36
N TYR A 308 -0.89 -6.69 30.86
CA TYR A 308 0.30 -6.22 31.60
C TYR A 308 1.19 -5.30 30.75
N PHE A 309 1.27 -5.57 29.44
CA PHE A 309 2.08 -4.79 28.51
C PHE A 309 1.42 -3.45 28.21
N VAL A 310 0.13 -3.49 27.89
CA VAL A 310 -0.71 -2.32 27.69
C VAL A 310 -0.70 -1.40 28.92
N ASP A 311 -0.85 -1.94 30.13
CA ASP A 311 -0.89 -1.16 31.36
C ASP A 311 0.46 -0.47 31.63
N GLY A 312 1.57 -1.20 31.54
CA GLY A 312 2.91 -0.61 31.73
C GLY A 312 3.24 0.47 30.70
N GLY A 313 2.95 0.24 29.42
CA GLY A 313 3.20 1.23 28.38
C GLY A 313 2.23 2.42 28.43
N MET A 314 0.94 2.22 28.73
CA MET A 314 -0.02 3.31 28.91
C MET A 314 0.33 4.17 30.13
N GLN A 315 0.77 3.57 31.24
CA GLN A 315 1.28 4.30 32.40
C GLN A 315 2.47 5.18 32.01
N PHE A 316 3.44 4.64 31.27
CA PHE A 316 4.61 5.40 30.81
C PHE A 316 4.27 6.55 29.85
N MET A 317 3.45 6.29 28.83
CA MET A 317 3.14 7.25 27.76
C MET A 317 2.20 8.37 28.19
N LEU A 318 1.28 8.08 29.11
CA LEU A 318 0.26 9.01 29.61
C LEU A 318 0.61 9.58 31.00
N GLU A 319 1.83 9.38 31.47
CA GLU A 319 2.36 10.03 32.67
C GLU A 319 2.43 11.55 32.46
N ASP A 320 1.58 12.27 33.17
CA ASP A 320 1.48 13.73 33.10
C ASP A 320 2.64 14.38 33.88
N SER A 321 3.27 15.40 33.32
CA SER A 321 4.36 16.17 33.97
C SER A 321 3.94 16.84 35.29
N THR A 322 2.64 16.96 35.54
CA THR A 322 2.06 17.46 36.80
C THR A 322 1.98 16.43 37.92
N GLY A 323 2.36 15.15 37.67
CA GLY A 323 2.30 14.06 38.65
C GLY A 323 0.88 13.61 39.03
N ASN A 324 -0.15 14.17 38.38
CA ASN A 324 -1.55 13.89 38.68
C ASN A 324 -2.06 12.68 37.87
N SER A 325 -1.45 11.51 38.14
CA SER A 325 -1.65 10.25 37.41
C SER A 325 -2.93 9.51 37.82
N GLY A 326 -4.09 10.10 37.50
CA GLY A 326 -5.34 9.35 37.46
C GLY A 326 -5.20 8.13 36.54
N SER A 327 -5.69 6.96 36.97
CA SER A 327 -5.53 5.70 36.23
C SER A 327 -6.04 5.83 34.79
N TRP A 328 -5.16 5.63 33.79
CA TRP A 328 -5.49 5.78 32.36
C TRP A 328 -6.75 5.00 31.95
N LYS A 329 -7.02 3.86 32.60
CA LYS A 329 -8.24 3.05 32.41
C LYS A 329 -9.53 3.86 32.56
N GLU A 330 -9.53 4.91 33.39
CA GLU A 330 -10.70 5.75 33.57
C GLU A 330 -11.06 6.60 32.35
N LEU A 331 -10.12 6.80 31.41
CA LEU A 331 -10.40 7.43 30.12
C LEU A 331 -11.30 6.56 29.25
N PHE A 332 -11.25 5.23 29.41
CA PHE A 332 -11.97 4.27 28.57
C PHE A 332 -13.20 3.71 29.30
N ASP A 333 -14.33 3.62 28.59
CA ASP A 333 -15.53 2.93 29.06
C ASP A 333 -15.36 1.39 29.01
N VAL A 334 -14.58 0.90 28.04
CA VAL A 334 -14.32 -0.54 27.82
C VAL A 334 -12.85 -0.77 27.45
N VAL A 335 -12.18 -1.71 28.11
CA VAL A 335 -10.80 -2.13 27.77
C VAL A 335 -10.77 -3.61 27.45
N ILE A 336 -10.43 -3.95 26.21
CA ILE A 336 -10.31 -5.32 25.70
C ILE A 336 -8.86 -5.58 25.26
N ALA A 337 -8.23 -6.57 25.88
CA ALA A 337 -6.89 -7.06 25.58
C ALA A 337 -6.95 -8.52 25.09
N LYS A 338 -5.90 -9.04 24.42
CA LYS A 338 -5.95 -10.36 23.74
C LYS A 338 -7.24 -10.58 22.93
N ALA A 339 -7.65 -9.57 22.16
CA ALA A 339 -8.88 -9.55 21.37
C ALA A 339 -8.94 -10.61 20.25
N ASN A 340 -7.77 -11.05 19.76
CA ASN A 340 -7.62 -11.98 18.64
C ASN A 340 -8.20 -11.42 17.32
N LYS A 341 -7.92 -10.15 17.00
CA LYS A 341 -8.14 -9.54 15.68
C LYS A 341 -7.22 -10.23 14.64
N PRO A 342 -7.68 -10.51 13.40
CA PRO A 342 -9.02 -10.23 12.85
C PRO A 342 -10.12 -11.23 13.26
N GLY A 343 -9.80 -12.34 13.91
CA GLY A 343 -10.77 -13.36 14.34
C GLY A 343 -11.91 -12.81 15.23
N PHE A 344 -11.66 -11.74 15.99
CA PHE A 344 -12.67 -10.97 16.74
C PHE A 344 -13.90 -10.60 15.89
N TYR A 345 -13.71 -10.23 14.62
CA TYR A 345 -14.79 -9.73 13.76
C TYR A 345 -15.65 -10.84 13.13
N THR A 346 -15.21 -12.10 13.21
CA THR A 346 -15.88 -13.26 12.56
C THR A 346 -16.20 -14.41 13.51
N SER A 347 -15.59 -14.47 14.69
CA SER A 347 -15.84 -15.49 15.70
C SER A 347 -17.10 -15.20 16.54
N GLU A 348 -17.52 -16.19 17.34
CA GLU A 348 -18.60 -16.04 18.33
C GLU A 348 -18.10 -16.25 19.76
N HIS A 349 -16.81 -16.03 20.03
CA HIS A 349 -16.26 -16.19 21.37
C HIS A 349 -16.88 -15.19 22.35
N PRO A 350 -17.20 -15.61 23.60
CA PRO A 350 -17.65 -14.69 24.65
C PRO A 350 -16.47 -13.92 25.24
N PHE A 351 -16.75 -12.73 25.76
CA PHE A 351 -15.79 -12.00 26.60
C PHE A 351 -15.64 -12.70 27.95
N ARG A 352 -14.42 -12.67 28.49
CA ARG A 352 -14.10 -13.11 29.86
C ARG A 352 -13.52 -11.94 30.64
N CYS A 353 -13.95 -11.75 31.89
CA CYS A 353 -13.37 -10.74 32.78
C CYS A 353 -11.99 -11.21 33.24
N TYR A 354 -11.00 -10.33 33.19
CA TYR A 354 -9.63 -10.56 33.64
C TYR A 354 -9.43 -9.97 35.04
N ASP A 355 -8.96 -10.81 35.96
CA ASP A 355 -8.58 -10.45 37.32
C ASP A 355 -7.09 -10.06 37.32
N THR A 356 -6.83 -8.76 37.49
CA THR A 356 -5.48 -8.17 37.43
C THR A 356 -4.62 -8.51 38.64
N GLU A 357 -5.21 -8.91 39.77
CA GLU A 357 -4.46 -9.28 40.98
C GLU A 357 -4.05 -10.75 40.96
N LYS A 358 -4.89 -11.61 40.35
CA LYS A 358 -4.67 -13.06 40.29
C LYS A 358 -4.08 -13.57 38.96
N ASP A 359 -3.94 -12.71 37.96
CA ASP A 359 -3.59 -13.07 36.57
C ASP A 359 -4.45 -14.23 36.03
N THR A 360 -5.77 -14.12 36.20
CA THR A 360 -6.72 -15.18 35.79
C THR A 360 -7.94 -14.64 35.06
N LEU A 361 -8.56 -15.51 34.25
CA LEU A 361 -9.81 -15.21 33.54
C LEU A 361 -11.00 -15.87 34.23
N ALA A 362 -12.02 -15.09 34.56
CA ALA A 362 -13.31 -15.60 35.02
C ALA A 362 -13.88 -16.62 34.01
N PHE A 363 -14.38 -17.77 34.49
CA PHE A 363 -14.96 -18.81 33.62
C PHE A 363 -16.34 -18.45 33.07
N THR A 364 -17.05 -17.54 33.73
CA THR A 364 -18.34 -17.02 33.26
C THR A 364 -18.16 -16.07 32.10
N LYS A 365 -19.05 -16.15 31.10
CA LYS A 365 -19.20 -15.11 30.08
C LYS A 365 -19.53 -13.76 30.71
N VAL A 366 -19.20 -12.69 30.00
CA VAL A 366 -19.54 -11.32 30.37
C VAL A 366 -20.79 -10.88 29.59
N ASP A 367 -21.82 -10.47 30.33
CA ASP A 367 -23.08 -9.93 29.78
C ASP A 367 -23.19 -8.39 29.92
N THR A 368 -22.27 -7.75 30.64
CA THR A 368 -22.18 -6.29 30.77
C THR A 368 -20.74 -5.82 31.01
N PHE A 369 -20.37 -4.68 30.43
CA PHE A 369 -19.07 -4.06 30.69
C PHE A 369 -19.15 -3.15 31.92
N LEU A 370 -18.19 -3.30 32.83
CA LEU A 370 -18.08 -2.56 34.07
C LEU A 370 -16.87 -1.63 34.01
N LYS A 371 -17.02 -0.42 34.55
CA LYS A 371 -15.94 0.57 34.60
C LYS A 371 -14.73 0.01 35.35
N ASN A 372 -13.52 0.33 34.87
CA ASN A 372 -12.23 -0.11 35.41
C ASN A 372 -12.02 -1.63 35.45
N LYS A 373 -12.82 -2.43 34.72
CA LYS A 373 -12.58 -3.86 34.49
C LYS A 373 -11.99 -4.12 33.11
N ILE A 374 -11.20 -5.19 33.01
CA ILE A 374 -10.46 -5.59 31.83
C ILE A 374 -11.09 -6.86 31.26
N TYR A 375 -11.18 -6.95 29.94
CA TYR A 375 -11.84 -8.04 29.24
C TYR A 375 -10.89 -8.69 28.24
N TYR A 376 -10.86 -10.03 28.20
CA TYR A 376 -10.13 -10.77 27.18
C TYR A 376 -11.07 -11.43 26.19
N HIS A 377 -10.56 -11.66 24.98
CA HIS A 377 -11.25 -12.34 23.87
C HIS A 377 -12.52 -11.60 23.45
N GLY A 378 -13.65 -12.32 23.34
CA GLY A 378 -14.89 -11.79 22.82
C GLY A 378 -15.00 -11.83 21.30
N SER A 379 -16.05 -11.18 20.80
CA SER A 379 -16.37 -11.05 19.39
C SER A 379 -17.13 -9.76 19.13
N LEU A 380 -17.09 -9.27 17.90
CA LEU A 380 -17.89 -8.11 17.45
C LEU A 380 -19.39 -8.32 17.74
N LYS A 381 -19.90 -9.54 17.54
CA LYS A 381 -21.29 -9.94 17.82
C LYS A 381 -21.64 -9.69 19.28
N SER A 382 -20.86 -10.24 20.22
CA SER A 382 -21.06 -10.00 21.65
C SER A 382 -20.84 -8.55 22.04
N PHE A 383 -19.89 -7.85 21.41
CA PHE A 383 -19.59 -6.45 21.72
C PHE A 383 -20.80 -5.55 21.43
N LEU A 384 -21.37 -5.64 20.23
CA LEU A 384 -22.57 -4.89 19.84
C LEU A 384 -23.80 -5.31 20.66
N GLN A 385 -23.90 -6.58 21.04
CA GLN A 385 -24.96 -7.06 21.95
C GLN A 385 -24.87 -6.44 23.35
N ILE A 386 -23.67 -6.18 23.87
CA ILE A 386 -23.48 -5.57 25.20
C ILE A 386 -23.60 -4.05 25.13
N THR A 387 -22.88 -3.39 24.21
CA THR A 387 -22.80 -1.92 24.17
C THR A 387 -24.02 -1.24 23.54
N LYS A 388 -24.74 -1.95 22.65
CA LYS A 388 -25.83 -1.41 21.82
C LYS A 388 -25.42 -0.25 20.90
N TRP A 389 -24.13 0.01 20.72
CA TRP A 389 -23.63 1.08 19.85
C TRP A 389 -23.92 0.79 18.38
N LYS A 390 -24.36 1.80 17.63
CA LYS A 390 -24.69 1.66 16.20
C LYS A 390 -23.45 1.95 15.36
N GLY A 391 -23.17 1.11 14.36
CA GLY A 391 -21.95 1.22 13.54
C GLY A 391 -21.62 2.62 13.04
N PRO A 392 -22.54 3.38 12.41
CA PRO A 392 -22.24 4.72 11.89
C PRO A 392 -21.86 5.77 12.95
N GLU A 393 -22.17 5.52 14.23
CA GLU A 393 -21.82 6.38 15.37
C GLU A 393 -20.44 6.02 15.98
N VAL A 394 -19.82 4.93 15.52
CA VAL A 394 -18.51 4.42 15.95
C VAL A 394 -17.45 4.76 14.92
N ILE A 395 -16.32 5.30 15.37
CA ILE A 395 -15.06 5.32 14.62
C ILE A 395 -14.04 4.38 15.28
N TYR A 396 -13.28 3.64 14.48
CA TYR A 396 -12.16 2.83 14.96
C TYR A 396 -10.84 3.28 14.32
N PHE A 397 -9.87 3.51 15.19
CA PHE A 397 -8.49 3.85 14.88
C PHE A 397 -7.64 2.59 14.95
N GLY A 398 -6.81 2.37 13.93
CA GLY A 398 -5.85 1.27 13.85
C GLY A 398 -4.82 1.55 12.76
N ASP A 399 -3.64 0.97 12.85
CA ASP A 399 -2.61 1.09 11.82
C ASP A 399 -2.70 -0.07 10.81
N HIS A 400 -2.96 -1.30 11.26
CA HIS A 400 -2.91 -2.47 10.39
C HIS A 400 -4.22 -2.66 9.60
N LEU A 401 -4.17 -2.29 8.31
CA LEU A 401 -5.32 -2.24 7.40
C LEU A 401 -6.19 -3.51 7.37
N PHE A 402 -5.60 -4.71 7.54
CA PHE A 402 -6.30 -5.98 7.42
C PHE A 402 -6.79 -6.56 8.75
N SER A 403 -6.00 -6.47 9.82
CA SER A 403 -6.45 -6.91 11.16
C SER A 403 -7.47 -5.94 11.72
N ASP A 404 -7.25 -4.63 11.55
CA ASP A 404 -7.92 -3.61 12.36
C ASP A 404 -9.03 -2.89 11.63
N LEU A 405 -8.84 -2.56 10.34
CA LEU A 405 -9.77 -1.67 9.62
C LEU A 405 -10.75 -2.41 8.72
N ARG A 406 -10.32 -3.53 8.11
CA ARG A 406 -11.16 -4.38 7.27
C ARG A 406 -12.39 -4.93 8.02
N GLY A 407 -12.25 -5.28 9.29
CA GLY A 407 -13.35 -5.78 10.14
C GLY A 407 -14.42 -4.72 10.43
N PRO A 408 -14.06 -3.60 11.07
CA PRO A 408 -14.93 -2.45 11.32
C PRO A 408 -15.57 -1.87 10.06
N SER A 409 -14.82 -1.76 8.96
CA SER A 409 -15.37 -1.29 7.67
C SER A 409 -16.50 -2.19 7.18
N LYS A 410 -16.35 -3.53 7.29
CA LYS A 410 -17.44 -4.49 7.02
C LYS A 410 -18.59 -4.44 8.03
N ALA A 411 -18.32 -4.02 9.27
CA ALA A 411 -19.31 -3.81 10.32
C ALA A 411 -20.10 -2.49 10.18
N GLY A 412 -19.79 -1.67 9.17
CA GLY A 412 -20.40 -0.34 9.00
C GLY A 412 -19.94 0.68 10.03
N TRP A 413 -18.80 0.46 10.67
CA TRP A 413 -18.11 1.45 11.51
C TRP A 413 -17.33 2.41 10.61
N ARG A 414 -17.12 3.64 11.08
CA ARG A 414 -16.16 4.54 10.45
C ARG A 414 -14.73 4.10 10.78
N THR A 415 -13.79 4.35 9.88
CA THR A 415 -12.38 3.91 10.06
C THR A 415 -11.37 5.04 9.85
N ALA A 416 -10.43 5.14 10.79
CA ALA A 416 -9.29 6.04 10.72
C ALA A 416 -7.99 5.22 10.70
N ALA A 417 -7.22 5.31 9.61
CA ALA A 417 -5.92 4.65 9.53
C ALA A 417 -4.81 5.54 10.10
N ILE A 418 -3.96 4.97 10.96
CA ILE A 418 -2.74 5.60 11.48
C ILE A 418 -1.55 5.11 10.66
N ILE A 419 -0.92 6.02 9.90
CA ILE A 419 0.15 5.70 8.94
C ILE A 419 1.35 6.63 9.20
N HIS A 420 2.31 6.16 10.01
CA HIS A 420 3.41 7.00 10.54
C HIS A 420 4.30 7.57 9.42
N GLU A 421 4.49 6.82 8.35
CA GLU A 421 5.29 7.18 7.16
C GLU A 421 4.76 8.42 6.42
N LEU A 422 3.47 8.75 6.63
CA LEU A 422 2.76 9.81 5.92
C LEU A 422 3.39 11.18 6.11
N GLU A 423 3.85 11.52 7.32
CA GLU A 423 4.43 12.84 7.58
C GLU A 423 5.74 13.04 6.81
N ASP A 424 6.62 12.05 6.81
CA ASP A 424 7.93 12.15 6.17
C ASP A 424 7.81 12.09 4.64
N GLU A 425 6.91 11.27 4.09
CA GLU A 425 6.64 11.33 2.64
C GLU A 425 6.03 12.66 2.21
N ILE A 426 5.09 13.24 2.96
CA ILE A 426 4.57 14.58 2.65
C ILE A 426 5.68 15.64 2.74
N ARG A 427 6.59 15.54 3.73
CA ARG A 427 7.74 16.45 3.84
C ARG A 427 8.64 16.36 2.61
N ILE A 428 9.03 15.16 2.18
CA ILE A 428 9.81 14.93 0.96
C ILE A 428 9.08 15.47 -0.28
N GLN A 429 7.78 15.16 -0.42
CA GLN A 429 6.96 15.64 -1.55
C GLN A 429 6.77 17.16 -1.58
N ASN A 430 6.91 17.83 -0.43
CA ASN A 430 6.85 19.28 -0.31
C ASN A 430 8.17 19.99 -0.64
N GLU A 431 9.28 19.26 -0.76
CA GLU A 431 10.58 19.83 -1.11
C GLU A 431 10.63 20.24 -2.58
N ASP A 432 11.22 21.40 -2.86
CA ASP A 432 11.20 21.97 -4.20
C ASP A 432 11.95 21.06 -5.21
N ARG A 433 12.94 20.28 -4.77
CA ARG A 433 13.63 19.26 -5.59
C ARG A 433 12.69 18.15 -6.09
N TYR A 434 11.84 17.61 -5.21
CA TYR A 434 10.92 16.53 -5.59
C TYR A 434 9.87 17.05 -6.56
N ARG A 435 9.27 18.19 -6.22
CA ARG A 435 8.22 18.85 -7.00
C ARG A 435 8.72 19.23 -8.40
N PHE A 436 10.00 19.58 -8.52
CA PHE A 436 10.64 19.91 -9.79
C PHE A 436 10.88 18.68 -10.66
N GLU A 437 11.45 17.60 -10.11
CA GLU A 437 11.60 16.33 -10.84
C GLU A 437 10.24 15.72 -11.23
N GLN A 438 9.22 15.87 -10.38
CA GLN A 438 7.85 15.44 -10.67
C GLN A 438 7.24 16.26 -11.82
N ALA A 439 7.43 17.59 -11.84
CA ALA A 439 6.99 18.44 -12.95
C ALA A 439 7.69 18.07 -14.26
N LYS A 440 9.02 17.86 -14.22
CA LYS A 440 9.80 17.34 -15.35
C LYS A 440 9.25 16.01 -15.85
N PHE A 441 9.03 15.05 -14.96
CA PHE A 441 8.48 13.73 -15.29
C PHE A 441 7.11 13.79 -15.97
N HIS A 442 6.20 14.65 -15.47
CA HIS A 442 4.87 14.83 -16.09
C HIS A 442 4.94 15.45 -17.49
N ILE A 443 5.74 16.51 -17.68
CA ILE A 443 5.93 17.14 -19.00
C ILE A 443 6.47 16.12 -20.01
N LEU A 444 7.43 15.29 -19.60
CA LEU A 444 8.01 14.26 -20.46
C LEU A 444 7.00 13.14 -20.79
N GLN A 445 6.12 12.76 -19.85
CA GLN A 445 5.03 11.83 -20.15
C GLN A 445 4.02 12.41 -21.14
N GLU A 446 3.65 13.69 -21.02
CA GLU A 446 2.71 14.35 -21.93
C GLU A 446 3.28 14.42 -23.37
N LEU A 447 4.54 14.83 -23.51
CA LEU A 447 5.24 14.87 -24.80
C LEU A 447 5.37 13.47 -25.42
N LEU A 448 5.68 12.43 -24.64
CA LEU A 448 5.69 11.04 -25.10
C LEU A 448 4.30 10.56 -25.55
N GLY A 449 3.25 10.88 -24.78
CA GLY A 449 1.87 10.53 -25.13
C GLY A 449 1.44 11.16 -26.46
N ARG A 450 1.76 12.44 -26.67
CA ARG A 450 1.52 13.13 -27.94
C ARG A 450 2.35 12.54 -29.08
N LEU A 451 3.64 12.27 -28.86
CA LEU A 451 4.51 11.64 -29.85
C LEU A 451 3.98 10.26 -30.29
N HIS A 452 3.43 9.47 -29.37
CA HIS A 452 2.75 8.21 -29.70
C HIS A 452 1.42 8.38 -30.44
N ALA A 453 0.71 9.50 -30.26
CA ALA A 453 -0.57 9.76 -30.91
C ALA A 453 -0.43 10.24 -32.36
N VAL A 454 0.67 10.93 -32.71
CA VAL A 454 0.91 11.49 -34.05
C VAL A 454 1.11 10.39 -35.11
N ILE A 455 1.86 9.32 -34.82
CA ILE A 455 2.37 8.41 -35.87
C ILE A 455 1.74 7.00 -35.86
N PRO A 456 1.07 6.57 -36.95
CA PRO A 456 0.67 5.18 -37.16
C PRO A 456 1.88 4.22 -37.16
N SER A 457 1.72 3.03 -36.60
CA SER A 457 2.82 2.06 -36.34
C SER A 457 3.68 1.68 -37.56
N SER A 458 3.19 1.90 -38.78
CA SER A 458 3.87 1.62 -40.05
C SER A 458 4.84 2.71 -40.56
N LYS A 459 4.89 3.91 -39.94
CA LYS A 459 5.66 5.09 -40.43
C LYS A 459 6.66 5.69 -39.42
N ARG A 460 7.29 4.90 -38.53
CA ARG A 460 8.25 5.45 -37.55
C ARG A 460 9.58 5.88 -38.20
N SER A 461 9.71 7.18 -38.47
CA SER A 461 10.93 7.81 -38.99
C SER A 461 12.12 7.72 -38.03
N GLU A 462 13.33 8.04 -38.50
CA GLU A 462 14.52 8.05 -37.63
C GLU A 462 14.46 9.21 -36.61
N ALA A 463 13.95 10.38 -37.01
CA ALA A 463 13.70 11.51 -36.12
C ALA A 463 12.77 11.13 -34.96
N TYR A 464 11.71 10.36 -35.23
CA TYR A 464 10.83 9.82 -34.20
C TYR A 464 11.59 8.94 -33.19
N LYS A 465 12.43 8.00 -33.66
CA LYS A 465 13.16 7.09 -32.77
C LYS A 465 14.15 7.84 -31.88
N LEU A 466 14.86 8.83 -32.44
CA LEU A 466 15.81 9.66 -31.70
C LEU A 466 15.10 10.47 -30.62
N LEU A 467 14.01 11.18 -30.97
CA LEU A 467 13.22 11.95 -30.01
C LEU A 467 12.58 11.06 -28.93
N MET A 468 12.05 9.90 -29.32
CA MET A 468 11.53 8.88 -28.41
C MET A 468 12.60 8.37 -27.43
N GLY A 469 13.83 8.17 -27.90
CA GLY A 469 14.98 7.80 -27.09
C GLY A 469 15.30 8.88 -26.05
N GLU A 470 15.54 10.12 -26.50
CA GLU A 470 15.87 11.24 -25.59
C GLU A 470 14.78 11.53 -24.55
N LEU A 471 13.50 11.51 -24.95
CA LEU A 471 12.37 11.71 -24.04
C LEU A 471 12.29 10.60 -22.98
N ASN A 472 12.52 9.35 -23.37
CA ASN A 472 12.55 8.24 -22.41
C ASN A 472 13.76 8.32 -21.49
N GLU A 473 14.95 8.66 -21.99
CA GLU A 473 16.16 8.80 -21.17
C GLU A 473 15.97 9.88 -20.08
N GLU A 474 15.49 11.07 -20.46
CA GLU A 474 15.21 12.14 -19.49
C GLU A 474 14.07 11.79 -18.53
N ARG A 475 13.06 11.03 -18.99
CA ARG A 475 11.96 10.55 -18.14
C ARG A 475 12.48 9.57 -17.09
N GLN A 476 13.36 8.64 -17.47
CA GLN A 476 13.97 7.69 -16.54
C GLN A 476 14.91 8.39 -15.55
N LYS A 477 15.71 9.39 -15.99
CA LYS A 477 16.54 10.20 -15.07
C LYS A 477 15.70 10.88 -13.98
N ALA A 478 14.59 11.53 -14.36
CA ALA A 478 13.67 12.16 -13.42
C ALA A 478 13.01 11.12 -12.48
N ARG A 479 12.60 9.97 -13.04
CA ARG A 479 12.03 8.83 -12.29
C ARG A 479 12.97 8.33 -11.20
N SER A 480 14.20 7.96 -11.57
CA SER A 480 15.21 7.47 -10.63
C SER A 480 15.65 8.55 -9.64
N MET A 481 15.63 9.83 -10.02
CA MET A 481 15.89 10.93 -9.09
C MET A 481 14.80 11.02 -8.01
N MET A 482 13.52 10.97 -8.38
CA MET A 482 12.41 10.93 -7.42
C MET A 482 12.47 9.71 -6.51
N LYS A 483 12.69 8.50 -7.07
CA LYS A 483 12.77 7.25 -6.27
C LYS A 483 13.80 7.36 -5.15
N ARG A 484 15.01 7.87 -5.47
CA ARG A 484 16.12 8.05 -4.54
C ARG A 484 15.90 9.11 -3.44
N MET A 485 14.79 9.85 -3.45
CA MET A 485 14.44 10.76 -2.35
C MET A 485 13.73 10.06 -1.19
N PHE A 486 13.27 8.81 -1.39
CA PHE A 486 12.59 7.97 -0.40
C PHE A 486 13.49 6.79 0.03
N ASN A 487 12.90 5.64 0.37
CA ASN A 487 13.65 4.41 0.64
C ASN A 487 14.51 4.01 -0.57
N THR A 488 15.76 3.63 -0.33
CA THR A 488 16.76 3.34 -1.36
C THR A 488 16.44 2.09 -2.18
N SER A 489 15.86 1.07 -1.54
CA SER A 489 15.50 -0.21 -2.16
C SER A 489 14.18 -0.09 -2.93
N PHE A 490 13.09 0.31 -2.27
CA PHE A 490 11.73 0.24 -2.79
C PHE A 490 11.08 1.60 -3.11
N GLY A 491 11.74 2.73 -2.84
CA GLY A 491 11.19 4.07 -3.13
C GLY A 491 10.08 4.50 -2.16
N ALA A 492 9.05 5.18 -2.68
CA ALA A 492 7.91 5.64 -1.87
C ALA A 492 6.96 4.49 -1.47
N THR A 493 6.30 4.62 -0.33
CA THR A 493 5.32 3.65 0.21
C THR A 493 3.98 3.78 -0.50
N PHE A 494 3.52 5.01 -0.75
CA PHE A 494 2.21 5.27 -1.36
C PHE A 494 2.23 5.24 -2.89
N LEU A 495 3.38 5.46 -3.51
CA LEU A 495 3.55 5.59 -4.95
C LEU A 495 4.60 4.64 -5.50
N THR A 496 4.35 4.13 -6.70
CA THR A 496 5.41 3.54 -7.53
C THR A 496 6.26 4.63 -8.15
N ASP A 497 7.48 4.29 -8.58
CA ASP A 497 8.36 5.19 -9.31
C ASP A 497 7.70 5.79 -10.58
N LYS A 498 6.74 5.09 -11.20
CA LYS A 498 5.90 5.56 -12.31
C LYS A 498 4.82 6.59 -11.92
N GLY A 499 4.71 6.93 -10.64
CA GLY A 499 3.68 7.84 -10.11
C GLY A 499 2.28 7.22 -10.02
N GLN A 500 2.16 5.88 -10.05
CA GLN A 500 0.89 5.19 -9.81
C GLN A 500 0.73 4.89 -8.32
N GLU A 501 -0.52 4.72 -7.85
CA GLU A 501 -0.79 4.22 -6.50
C GLU A 501 -0.13 2.85 -6.29
N SER A 502 0.49 2.64 -5.13
CA SER A 502 0.91 1.31 -4.69
C SER A 502 -0.28 0.46 -4.26
N ALA A 503 -0.13 -0.86 -4.23
CA ALA A 503 -1.14 -1.77 -3.67
C ALA A 503 -1.50 -1.42 -2.21
N PHE A 504 -0.55 -0.85 -1.44
CA PHE A 504 -0.79 -0.37 -0.08
C PHE A 504 -1.68 0.87 -0.03
N ALA A 505 -1.39 1.90 -0.85
CA ALA A 505 -2.25 3.08 -0.97
C ALA A 505 -3.68 2.70 -1.40
N TYR A 506 -3.78 1.76 -2.35
CA TYR A 506 -5.06 1.21 -2.77
C TYR A 506 -5.83 0.53 -1.62
N HIS A 507 -5.16 -0.23 -0.76
CA HIS A 507 -5.79 -0.81 0.44
C HIS A 507 -6.21 0.23 1.48
N ILE A 508 -5.48 1.34 1.64
CA ILE A 508 -5.93 2.50 2.45
C ILE A 508 -7.24 3.04 1.88
N HIS A 509 -7.33 3.27 0.56
CA HIS A 509 -8.57 3.73 -0.09
C HIS A 509 -9.76 2.76 0.05
N GLN A 510 -9.51 1.47 0.21
CA GLN A 510 -10.55 0.45 0.42
C GLN A 510 -11.09 0.42 1.85
N TYR A 511 -10.21 0.46 2.86
CA TYR A 511 -10.57 0.14 4.26
C TYR A 511 -10.61 1.33 5.21
N ALA A 512 -9.97 2.45 4.87
CA ALA A 512 -9.94 3.67 5.68
C ALA A 512 -10.87 4.73 5.10
N ASP A 513 -11.80 5.27 5.90
CA ASP A 513 -12.59 6.45 5.51
C ASP A 513 -11.75 7.73 5.55
N VAL A 514 -10.86 7.81 6.54
CA VAL A 514 -9.86 8.85 6.71
C VAL A 514 -8.51 8.22 7.11
N TYR A 515 -7.41 8.90 6.83
CA TYR A 515 -6.09 8.48 7.28
C TYR A 515 -5.24 9.69 7.69
N THR A 516 -4.31 9.48 8.61
CA THR A 516 -3.43 10.51 9.16
C THR A 516 -2.20 9.87 9.80
N SER A 517 -1.17 10.65 10.15
CA SER A 517 0.05 10.11 10.75
C SER A 517 -0.11 9.64 12.19
N LYS A 518 -0.98 10.29 12.97
CA LYS A 518 -1.12 10.10 14.42
C LYS A 518 -2.51 10.52 14.92
N PRO A 519 -3.13 9.85 15.92
CA PRO A 519 -4.51 10.14 16.34
C PRO A 519 -4.73 11.58 16.80
N GLU A 520 -3.74 12.19 17.47
CA GLU A 520 -3.83 13.54 18.00
C GLU A 520 -3.92 14.63 16.93
N ASN A 521 -3.70 14.34 15.63
CA ASN A 521 -3.98 15.29 14.55
C ASN A 521 -5.47 15.71 14.54
N PHE A 522 -6.37 14.90 15.10
CA PHE A 522 -7.77 15.27 15.32
C PHE A 522 -7.95 16.43 16.33
N LEU A 523 -6.95 16.78 17.15
CA LEU A 523 -6.97 18.00 17.99
C LEU A 523 -7.01 19.30 17.18
N PHE A 524 -6.53 19.29 15.94
CA PHE A 524 -6.50 20.47 15.07
C PHE A 524 -7.85 20.75 14.39
N PHE A 525 -8.86 19.90 14.61
CA PHE A 525 -10.18 19.99 14.01
C PHE A 525 -11.26 20.15 15.09
N SER A 526 -12.34 20.85 14.76
CA SER A 526 -13.47 20.99 15.68
C SER A 526 -14.22 19.64 15.76
N PRO A 527 -14.76 19.24 16.92
CA PRO A 527 -15.62 18.05 17.03
C PRO A 527 -16.84 18.10 16.11
N GLU A 528 -17.20 19.29 15.61
CA GLU A 528 -18.32 19.55 14.71
C GLU A 528 -17.89 19.62 13.22
N THR A 529 -16.61 19.40 12.91
CA THR A 529 -16.07 19.50 11.55
C THR A 529 -16.63 18.39 10.63
N TRP A 530 -17.03 18.79 9.42
CA TRP A 530 -17.25 17.88 8.30
C TRP A 530 -15.97 17.77 7.47
N LEU A 531 -15.36 16.59 7.51
CA LEU A 531 -14.24 16.21 6.66
C LEU A 531 -14.79 15.76 5.30
N HIS A 532 -14.52 16.52 4.24
CA HIS A 532 -14.97 16.23 2.87
C HIS A 532 -13.90 15.48 2.08
N ALA A 533 -14.30 14.48 1.30
CA ALA A 533 -13.43 13.89 0.29
C ALA A 533 -13.26 14.91 -0.88
N PRO A 534 -12.05 15.15 -1.39
CA PRO A 534 -11.83 16.04 -2.53
C PRO A 534 -12.60 15.60 -3.78
N CYS A 535 -13.21 16.55 -4.49
CA CYS A 535 -14.14 16.28 -5.60
C CYS A 535 -13.47 15.73 -6.88
N ASP A 536 -12.16 15.88 -7.00
CA ASP A 536 -11.33 15.44 -8.13
C ASP A 536 -10.72 14.04 -7.92
N ILE A 537 -10.76 13.52 -6.69
CA ILE A 537 -10.33 12.17 -6.33
C ILE A 537 -11.43 11.16 -6.70
N LYS A 538 -11.04 10.07 -7.38
CA LYS A 538 -11.88 8.92 -7.79
C LYS A 538 -12.96 9.21 -8.86
N ILE A 539 -12.78 10.22 -9.71
CA ILE A 539 -13.57 10.35 -10.95
C ILE A 539 -12.91 9.57 -12.12
N MET A 540 -13.70 8.91 -12.97
CA MET A 540 -13.17 8.17 -14.13
C MET A 540 -12.46 9.12 -15.12
N PRO A 541 -11.45 8.67 -15.90
CA PRO A 541 -10.64 9.54 -16.78
C PRO A 541 -11.40 10.40 -17.81
N HIS A 542 -12.61 10.01 -18.20
CA HIS A 542 -13.46 10.77 -19.13
C HIS A 542 -14.29 11.88 -18.47
N HIS A 543 -14.33 11.97 -17.13
CA HIS A 543 -15.06 13.04 -16.45
C HIS A 543 -14.26 14.35 -16.51
N VAL A 544 -14.95 15.43 -16.86
CA VAL A 544 -14.35 16.76 -16.91
C VAL A 544 -13.92 17.20 -15.51
N LYS A 545 -12.62 17.39 -15.31
CA LYS A 545 -12.06 18.03 -14.12
C LYS A 545 -12.22 19.55 -14.28
N ILE A 546 -13.10 20.16 -13.48
CA ILE A 546 -13.23 21.63 -13.39
C ILE A 546 -12.62 22.08 -12.06
N PRO A 547 -11.38 22.61 -12.04
CA PRO A 547 -10.77 23.07 -10.81
C PRO A 547 -11.52 24.26 -10.21
N SER A 548 -11.82 24.21 -8.92
CA SER A 548 -12.42 25.34 -8.18
C SER A 548 -11.52 26.57 -8.16
N SER A 549 -10.20 26.39 -8.38
CA SER A 549 -9.23 27.48 -8.55
C SER A 549 -9.54 28.40 -9.74
N LEU A 550 -10.21 27.93 -10.79
CA LEU A 550 -10.64 28.77 -11.92
C LEU A 550 -11.62 29.87 -11.51
N PHE A 551 -12.32 29.69 -10.38
CA PHE A 551 -13.31 30.64 -9.86
C PHE A 551 -12.84 31.35 -8.57
N LYS A 552 -11.56 31.22 -8.17
CA LYS A 552 -10.99 32.01 -7.07
C LYS A 552 -10.87 33.47 -7.50
N THR A 553 -11.88 34.26 -7.16
CA THR A 553 -11.84 35.71 -7.33
C THR A 553 -10.75 36.33 -6.45
N SER A 554 -9.99 37.25 -7.01
CA SER A 554 -8.91 37.99 -6.34
C SER A 554 -9.47 39.06 -5.40
N ARG A 555 -10.03 38.63 -4.26
CA ARG A 555 -10.40 39.44 -3.09
C ARG A 555 -10.14 38.61 -1.81
N CYS A 556 -9.63 39.16 -0.70
CA CYS A 556 -9.59 40.55 -0.30
C CYS A 556 -8.18 41.06 0.00
N SER A 557 -7.78 42.14 -0.69
CA SER A 557 -6.77 43.09 -0.24
C SER A 557 -7.43 44.47 -0.10
N SER A 558 -8.31 44.62 0.90
CA SER A 558 -8.80 45.91 1.42
C SER A 558 -9.87 45.73 2.50
N MET A 559 -9.55 46.15 3.73
CA MET A 559 -10.22 47.20 4.52
C MET A 559 -9.49 47.29 5.89
N PRO A 560 -9.44 48.47 6.52
CA PRO A 560 -8.36 48.87 7.43
C PRO A 560 -8.43 48.28 8.85
#